data_AF-A0A511J607-F1
#
_entry.id   AF-A0A511J607-F1
#
_cell.length_a   1.000
_cell.length_b   1.000
_cell.length_c   1.000
_cell.angle_alpha   90.00
_cell.angle_beta   90.00
_cell.angle_gamma   90.00
#
_symmetry.space_group_name_H-M   'P 1'
#
loop_
_entity.id
_entity.type
_entity.pdbx_description
1 polymer ?
#
loop_
_entity_poly.entity_id
_entity_poly.type
_entity_poly.pdbx_seq_one_letter_code
_entity_poly.pdbx_strand_id
1 'polypeptide(L)'
;MSVTTTTAHSPRRSRAAITAKVGAGIGAGLLAGLVAGTAARLLMRLVTVAAGEPGEFSALGTAMILVFFGLAVTPGAIARALGARRTAAVLLTLGAGFVAFEAVVTASQDLGSLDLALTAGQWVALVAILAGFVSSFVALALLASGLATRFIGPR
;
A
#
# COMPACT_ATOMS: atom_id res chain seq x y z
N MET A 1 10.59 -11.73 56.89
CA MET A 1 11.24 -12.40 55.75
C MET A 1 10.35 -12.22 54.53
N SER A 2 10.67 -11.26 53.66
CA SER A 2 9.93 -11.03 52.41
C SER A 2 10.58 -11.83 51.29
N VAL A 3 9.84 -12.80 50.77
CA VAL A 3 10.26 -13.64 49.63
C VAL A 3 10.08 -12.83 48.36
N THR A 4 11.19 -12.34 47.81
CA THR A 4 11.23 -11.67 46.51
C THR A 4 11.12 -12.74 45.42
N THR A 5 9.91 -12.96 44.90
CA THR A 5 9.67 -13.84 43.74
C THR A 5 10.15 -13.17 42.47
N THR A 6 11.42 -13.43 42.11
CA THR A 6 11.98 -13.09 40.80
C THR A 6 11.30 -13.95 39.73
N THR A 7 10.29 -13.41 39.05
CA THR A 7 9.64 -14.06 37.91
C THR A 7 10.62 -14.14 36.74
N ALA A 8 11.17 -15.34 36.50
CA ALA A 8 12.00 -15.63 35.35
C ALA A 8 11.21 -15.40 34.04
N HIS A 9 11.55 -14.34 33.32
CA HIS A 9 10.96 -14.01 32.03
C HIS A 9 11.43 -15.05 31.00
N SER A 10 10.60 -16.02 30.63
CA SER A 10 11.02 -17.07 29.70
C SER A 10 11.24 -16.49 28.30
N PRO A 11 12.47 -16.56 27.74
CA PRO A 11 12.80 -15.89 26.47
C PRO A 11 12.00 -16.41 25.27
N ARG A 12 11.41 -17.61 25.37
CA ARG A 12 10.56 -18.21 24.33
C ARG A 12 9.24 -17.47 24.13
N ARG A 13 8.63 -16.92 25.18
CA ARG A 13 7.36 -16.16 25.06
C ARG A 13 7.55 -14.85 24.29
N SER A 14 8.71 -14.20 24.46
CA SER A 14 9.04 -12.95 23.77
C SER A 14 9.23 -13.15 22.26
N ARG A 15 9.93 -14.21 21.84
CA ARG A 15 10.16 -14.51 20.41
C ARG A 15 8.86 -14.80 19.66
N ALA A 16 7.97 -15.62 20.23
CA ALA A 16 6.69 -15.95 19.61
C ALA A 16 5.77 -14.71 19.45
N ALA A 17 5.81 -13.78 20.40
CA ALA A 17 5.05 -12.53 20.31
C ALA A 17 5.59 -11.60 19.21
N ILE A 18 6.92 -11.55 19.02
CA ILE A 18 7.55 -10.75 17.96
C ILE A 18 7.23 -11.36 16.59
N THR A 19 7.36 -12.68 16.43
CA THR A 19 7.06 -13.34 15.14
C THR A 19 5.60 -13.16 14.75
N ALA A 20 4.66 -13.25 15.70
CA ALA A 20 3.25 -12.99 15.44
C ALA A 20 2.99 -11.55 15.00
N LYS A 21 3.63 -10.55 15.63
CA LYS A 21 3.51 -9.14 15.24
C LYS A 21 4.11 -8.86 13.87
N VAL A 22 5.25 -9.45 13.55
CA VAL A 22 5.86 -9.32 12.23
C VAL A 22 4.96 -9.96 11.17
N GLY A 23 4.45 -11.17 11.42
CA GLY A 23 3.50 -11.84 10.52
C GLY A 23 2.23 -11.03 10.29
N ALA A 24 1.67 -10.44 11.35
CA ALA A 24 0.53 -9.53 11.25
C ALA A 24 0.84 -8.27 10.42
N GLY A 25 2.03 -7.68 10.60
CA GLY A 25 2.49 -6.54 9.80
C GLY A 25 2.64 -6.87 8.32
N ILE A 26 3.22 -8.03 8.00
CA ILE A 26 3.33 -8.54 6.63
C ILE A 26 1.94 -8.74 6.03
N GLY A 27 1.05 -9.45 6.72
CA GLY A 27 -0.32 -9.70 6.26
C GLY A 27 -1.08 -8.39 6.02
N ALA A 28 -0.98 -7.43 6.94
CA ALA A 28 -1.59 -6.11 6.78
C ALA A 28 -1.04 -5.34 5.57
N GLY A 29 0.28 -5.35 5.36
CA GLY A 29 0.93 -4.69 4.22
C GLY A 29 0.51 -5.29 2.89
N LEU A 30 0.50 -6.63 2.78
CA LEU A 30 0.08 -7.32 1.57
C LEU A 30 -1.40 -7.10 1.25
N LEU A 31 -2.28 -7.15 2.25
CA LEU A 31 -3.72 -6.89 2.05
C LEU A 31 -3.98 -5.44 1.64
N ALA A 32 -3.29 -4.48 2.27
CA ALA A 32 -3.40 -3.07 1.88
C ALA A 32 -2.90 -2.86 0.44
N GLY A 33 -1.75 -3.44 0.10
CA GLY A 33 -1.18 -3.40 -1.25
C GLY A 33 -2.10 -4.03 -2.29
N LEU A 34 -2.76 -5.14 -1.96
CA LEU A 34 -3.74 -5.81 -2.83
C LEU A 34 -4.93 -4.89 -3.13
N VAL A 35 -5.51 -4.27 -2.09
CA VAL A 35 -6.66 -3.37 -2.24
C VAL A 35 -6.28 -2.12 -3.05
N ALA A 36 -5.14 -1.49 -2.73
CA ALA A 36 -4.71 -0.29 -3.44
C ALA A 36 -4.27 -0.58 -4.87
N GLY A 37 -3.57 -1.68 -5.11
CA GLY A 37 -3.11 -2.06 -6.43
C GLY A 37 -4.26 -2.51 -7.34
N THR A 38 -5.30 -3.15 -6.79
CA THR A 38 -6.53 -3.44 -7.56
C THR A 38 -7.28 -2.15 -7.90
N ALA A 39 -7.40 -1.21 -6.96
CA ALA A 39 -7.97 0.11 -7.23
C ALA A 39 -7.18 0.86 -8.31
N ALA A 40 -5.84 0.88 -8.21
CA ALA A 40 -4.96 1.46 -9.23
C ALA A 40 -5.18 0.83 -10.62
N ARG A 41 -5.31 -0.50 -10.67
CA ARG A 41 -5.57 -1.21 -11.93
C ARG A 41 -6.92 -0.85 -12.54
N LEU A 42 -7.96 -0.74 -11.72
CA LEU A 42 -9.29 -0.31 -12.15
C LEU A 42 -9.25 1.13 -12.68
N LEU A 43 -8.55 2.03 -11.98
CA LEU A 43 -8.38 3.41 -12.40
C LEU A 43 -7.63 3.51 -13.74
N MET A 44 -6.55 2.75 -13.95
CA MET A 44 -5.86 2.68 -15.24
C MET A 44 -6.79 2.20 -16.36
N ARG A 45 -7.65 1.22 -16.09
CA ARG A 45 -8.65 0.76 -17.06
C ARG A 45 -9.70 1.82 -17.38
N LEU A 46 -10.07 2.64 -16.40
CA LEU A 46 -10.95 3.80 -16.63
C LEU A 46 -10.25 4.87 -17.49
N VAL A 47 -8.94 5.09 -17.30
CA VAL A 47 -8.15 5.99 -18.16
C VAL A 47 -8.19 5.53 -19.61
N THR A 48 -7.93 4.25 -19.89
CA THR A 48 -7.93 3.73 -21.27
C THR A 48 -9.31 3.85 -21.92
N VAL A 49 -10.37 3.55 -21.16
CA VAL A 49 -11.76 3.71 -21.64
C VAL A 49 -12.08 5.18 -21.91
N ALA A 50 -11.68 6.09 -21.01
CA ALA A 50 -11.90 7.53 -21.20
C ALA A 50 -11.10 8.10 -22.37
N ALA A 51 -9.88 7.60 -22.60
CA ALA A 51 -9.02 8.00 -23.71
C ALA A 51 -9.48 7.41 -25.05
N GLY A 52 -10.33 6.37 -25.05
CA GLY A 52 -10.77 5.69 -26.27
C GLY A 52 -9.73 4.72 -26.85
N GLU A 53 -8.69 4.40 -26.08
CA GLU A 53 -7.59 3.53 -26.51
C GLU A 53 -7.82 2.08 -26.08
N PRO A 54 -7.51 1.07 -26.93
CA PRO A 54 -7.53 -0.32 -26.53
C PRO A 54 -6.40 -0.62 -25.54
N GLY A 55 -6.71 -0.52 -24.24
CA GLY A 55 -5.78 -0.85 -23.17
C GLY A 55 -5.51 -2.36 -23.07
N GLU A 56 -4.32 -2.82 -23.47
CA GLU A 56 -3.89 -4.19 -23.23
C GLU A 56 -3.35 -4.37 -21.81
N PHE A 57 -4.18 -4.93 -20.93
CA PHE A 57 -3.79 -5.21 -19.55
C PHE A 57 -3.41 -6.69 -19.39
N SER A 58 -2.12 -6.98 -19.26
CA SER A 58 -1.66 -8.34 -18.96
C SER A 58 -1.96 -8.74 -17.50
N ALA A 59 -2.31 -10.02 -17.30
CA ALA A 59 -2.50 -10.60 -15.97
C ALA A 59 -1.18 -10.58 -15.17
N LEU A 60 -0.06 -10.85 -15.84
CA LEU A 60 1.28 -10.82 -15.24
C LEU A 60 1.66 -9.41 -14.76
N GLY A 61 1.45 -8.38 -15.58
CA GLY A 61 1.71 -7.00 -15.18
C GLY A 61 0.86 -6.58 -13.99
N THR A 62 -0.40 -7.03 -13.95
CA THR A 62 -1.28 -6.81 -12.80
C THR A 62 -0.71 -7.47 -11.54
N ALA A 63 -0.34 -8.74 -11.60
CA ALA A 63 0.21 -9.47 -10.46
C ALA A 63 1.48 -8.80 -9.91
N MET A 64 2.38 -8.35 -10.79
CA MET A 64 3.59 -7.63 -10.38
C MET A 64 3.26 -6.33 -9.65
N ILE A 65 2.34 -5.52 -10.17
CA ILE A 65 1.90 -4.29 -9.51
C ILE A 65 1.38 -4.58 -8.10
N LEU A 66 0.52 -5.58 -7.94
CA LEU A 66 -0.03 -5.95 -6.62
C LEU A 66 1.08 -6.33 -5.62
N VAL A 67 2.08 -7.10 -6.08
CA VAL A 67 3.23 -7.49 -5.26
C VAL A 67 4.07 -6.26 -4.88
N PHE A 68 4.40 -5.39 -5.83
CA PHE A 68 5.18 -4.17 -5.56
C PHE A 68 4.47 -3.24 -4.59
N PHE A 69 3.16 -3.02 -4.75
CA PHE A 69 2.36 -2.22 -3.83
C PHE A 69 2.42 -2.77 -2.40
N GLY A 70 2.25 -4.10 -2.25
CA GLY A 70 2.35 -4.77 -0.96
C GLY A 70 3.73 -4.66 -0.34
N LEU A 71 4.78 -4.94 -1.11
CA LEU A 71 6.17 -4.87 -0.63
C LEU A 71 6.58 -3.46 -0.22
N ALA A 72 6.16 -2.43 -0.97
CA ALA A 72 6.51 -1.04 -0.68
C ALA A 72 6.01 -0.57 0.69
N VAL A 73 4.82 -1.00 1.12
CA VAL A 73 4.23 -0.58 2.40
C VAL A 73 4.46 -1.57 3.55
N THR A 74 4.90 -2.79 3.25
CA THR A 74 5.14 -3.85 4.24
C THR A 74 6.11 -3.43 5.36
N PRO A 75 7.27 -2.79 5.09
CA PRO A 75 8.16 -2.33 6.15
C PRO A 75 7.49 -1.38 7.14
N GLY A 76 6.65 -0.46 6.64
CA GLY A 76 5.88 0.47 7.48
C GLY A 76 4.80 -0.23 8.29
N ALA A 77 4.11 -1.21 7.72
CA ALA A 77 3.12 -2.02 8.42
C ALA A 77 3.76 -2.89 9.53
N ILE A 78 4.95 -3.45 9.29
CA ILE A 78 5.74 -4.18 10.31
C ILE A 78 6.16 -3.22 11.43
N ALA A 79 6.73 -2.06 11.10
CA ALA A 79 7.11 -1.06 12.10
C ALA A 79 5.90 -0.63 12.95
N ARG A 80 4.71 -0.52 12.33
CA ARG A 80 3.46 -0.22 13.03
C ARG A 80 3.07 -1.36 13.97
N ALA A 81 3.15 -2.60 13.52
CA ALA A 81 2.86 -3.80 14.30
C ALA A 81 3.77 -3.97 15.53
N LEU A 82 5.02 -3.52 15.40
CA LEU A 82 6.00 -3.48 16.50
C LEU A 82 5.79 -2.29 17.46
N GLY A 83 4.89 -1.36 17.14
CA GLY A 83 4.57 -0.21 17.97
C GLY A 83 5.40 1.06 17.70
N ALA A 84 6.28 1.05 16.69
CA ALA A 84 7.14 2.18 16.32
C ALA A 84 6.36 3.19 15.46
N ARG A 85 5.51 4.01 16.09
CA ARG A 85 4.55 4.89 15.39
C ARG A 85 5.19 5.89 14.42
N ARG A 86 6.30 6.55 14.81
CA ARG A 86 7.00 7.54 13.96
C ARG A 86 7.67 6.86 12.77
N THR A 87 8.43 5.78 13.03
CA THR A 87 9.10 4.98 11.98
C THR A 87 8.10 4.40 11.00
N ALA A 88 6.97 3.88 11.49
CA ALA A 88 5.88 3.39 10.66
C ALA A 88 5.32 4.47 9.74
N ALA A 89 5.06 5.67 10.26
CA ALA A 89 4.56 6.78 9.45
C ALA A 89 5.55 7.15 8.33
N VAL A 90 6.84 7.30 8.66
CA VAL A 90 7.87 7.60 7.66
C VAL A 90 7.94 6.52 6.58
N LEU A 91 8.00 5.24 6.97
CA LEU A 91 8.11 4.13 6.03
C LEU A 91 6.85 3.96 5.17
N LEU A 92 5.65 4.15 5.74
CA LEU A 92 4.41 4.12 4.97
C LEU A 92 4.33 5.27 3.97
N THR A 93 4.73 6.47 4.36
CA THR A 93 4.76 7.64 3.47
C THR A 93 5.79 7.45 2.35
N LEU A 94 6.99 6.95 2.67
CA LEU A 94 8.01 6.65 1.67
C LEU A 94 7.55 5.54 0.70
N GLY A 95 6.95 4.47 1.22
CA GLY A 95 6.42 3.38 0.39
C GLY A 95 5.30 3.86 -0.53
N ALA A 96 4.32 4.60 0.00
CA ALA A 96 3.23 5.16 -0.80
C ALA A 96 3.76 6.20 -1.82
N GLY A 97 4.70 7.05 -1.42
CA GLY A 97 5.32 8.04 -2.29
C GLY A 97 6.13 7.41 -3.42
N PHE A 98 6.87 6.33 -3.14
CA PHE A 98 7.57 5.55 -4.15
C PHE A 98 6.61 4.98 -5.18
N VAL A 99 5.52 4.34 -4.74
CA VAL A 99 4.53 3.78 -5.65
C VAL A 99 3.84 4.88 -6.47
N ALA A 100 3.53 6.02 -5.86
CA ALA A 100 2.97 7.17 -6.57
C ALA A 100 3.93 7.72 -7.63
N PHE A 101 5.21 7.81 -7.30
CA PHE A 101 6.26 8.24 -8.23
C PHE A 101 6.37 7.29 -9.42
N GLU A 102 6.50 5.99 -9.18
CA GLU A 102 6.57 4.98 -10.26
C GLU A 102 5.34 5.04 -11.17
N ALA A 103 4.15 5.17 -10.58
CA ALA A 103 2.92 5.30 -11.35
C ALA A 103 2.90 6.55 -12.26
N VAL A 104 3.41 7.69 -11.78
CA VAL A 104 3.55 8.91 -12.60
C VAL A 104 4.56 8.72 -13.72
N VAL A 105 5.69 8.06 -13.43
CA VAL A 105 6.72 7.76 -14.44
C VAL A 105 6.15 6.87 -15.54
N THR A 106 5.48 5.77 -15.19
CA THR A 106 4.83 4.88 -16.16
C THR A 106 3.77 5.62 -16.96
N ALA A 107 2.89 6.37 -16.30
CA ALA A 107 1.84 7.14 -16.99
C ALA A 107 2.42 8.18 -17.95
N SER A 108 3.55 8.82 -17.60
CA SER A 108 4.20 9.81 -18.45
C SER A 108 4.84 9.18 -19.70
N GLN A 109 5.38 7.97 -19.58
CA GLN A 109 5.92 7.20 -20.70
C GLN A 109 4.81 6.78 -21.67
N ASP A 110 3.68 6.32 -21.13
CA ASP A 110 2.51 5.92 -21.92
C ASP A 110 1.88 7.12 -22.63
N LEU A 111 1.62 8.22 -21.90
CA LEU A 111 0.98 9.43 -22.44
C LEU A 111 1.87 10.19 -23.43
N GLY A 112 3.18 10.21 -23.22
CA GLY A 112 4.12 10.89 -24.11
C GLY A 112 4.21 10.25 -25.50
N SER A 113 3.70 9.03 -25.66
CA SER A 113 3.65 8.32 -26.94
C SER A 113 2.35 8.55 -27.73
N LEU A 114 1.36 9.21 -27.13
CA LEU A 114 0.03 9.41 -27.71
C LEU A 114 -0.15 10.85 -28.18
N ASP A 115 -0.48 11.05 -29.47
CA ASP A 115 -0.92 12.35 -30.01
C ASP A 115 -2.36 12.63 -29.56
N LEU A 116 -2.51 13.05 -28.30
CA LEU A 116 -3.79 13.15 -27.61
C LEU A 116 -4.55 14.44 -27.94
N ALA A 117 -5.37 14.41 -28.99
CA ALA A 117 -6.42 15.42 -29.23
C ALA A 117 -7.64 15.15 -28.32
N LEU A 118 -7.49 15.41 -27.02
CA LEU A 118 -8.53 15.13 -26.02
C LEU A 118 -9.64 16.20 -26.02
N THR A 119 -10.88 15.74 -25.93
CA THR A 119 -12.05 16.59 -25.71
C THR A 119 -12.11 17.10 -24.26
N ALA A 120 -12.84 18.21 -24.01
CA ALA A 120 -12.99 18.77 -22.66
C ALA A 120 -13.62 17.78 -21.66
N GLY A 121 -14.54 16.93 -22.10
CA GLY A 121 -15.14 15.89 -21.26
C GLY A 121 -14.12 14.83 -20.82
N GLN A 122 -13.18 14.46 -21.70
CA GLN A 122 -12.11 13.52 -21.37
C GLN A 122 -11.12 14.12 -20.36
N TRP A 123 -10.82 15.42 -20.47
CA TRP A 123 -10.02 16.13 -19.47
C TRP A 123 -10.63 16.09 -18.07
N VAL A 124 -11.94 16.34 -17.96
CA VAL A 124 -12.63 16.27 -16.66
C VAL A 124 -12.57 14.85 -16.09
N ALA A 125 -12.78 13.82 -16.92
CA ALA A 125 -12.68 12.43 -16.49
C ALA A 125 -11.26 12.08 -16.00
N LEU A 126 -10.21 12.50 -16.71
CA LEU A 126 -8.82 12.27 -16.32
C LEU A 126 -8.46 12.94 -14.99
N VAL A 127 -8.91 14.18 -14.76
CA VAL A 127 -8.70 14.89 -13.49
C VAL A 127 -9.40 14.17 -12.34
N ALA A 128 -10.63 13.69 -12.56
CA ALA A 128 -11.35 12.91 -11.54
C ALA A 128 -10.65 11.58 -11.22
N ILE A 129 -10.13 10.89 -12.24
CA ILE A 129 -9.35 9.65 -12.06
C ILE A 129 -8.05 9.93 -11.29
N LEU A 130 -7.35 11.02 -11.61
CA LEU A 130 -6.14 11.44 -10.88
C LEU A 130 -6.44 11.70 -9.40
N ALA A 131 -7.54 12.39 -9.09
CA ALA A 131 -7.96 12.62 -7.70
C ALA A 131 -8.26 11.29 -6.97
N GLY A 132 -8.92 10.35 -7.64
CA GLY A 132 -9.15 8.99 -7.12
C GLY A 132 -7.85 8.22 -6.89
N PHE A 133 -6.86 8.41 -7.76
CA PHE A 133 -5.54 7.79 -7.64
C PHE A 133 -4.77 8.31 -6.43
N VAL A 134 -4.72 9.63 -6.24
CA VAL A 134 -4.13 10.25 -5.04
C VAL A 134 -4.82 9.77 -3.77
N SER A 135 -6.15 9.72 -3.79
CA SER A 135 -6.95 9.22 -2.65
C SER A 135 -6.64 7.77 -2.30
N SER A 136 -6.31 6.95 -3.31
CA SER A 136 -5.96 5.52 -3.13
C SER A 136 -4.63 5.34 -2.37
N PHE A 137 -3.66 6.25 -2.54
CA PHE A 137 -2.41 6.22 -1.77
C PHE A 137 -2.59 6.61 -0.31
N VAL A 138 -3.46 7.60 -0.05
CA VAL A 138 -3.84 7.97 1.31
C VAL A 138 -4.57 6.79 1.96
N ALA A 139 -5.52 6.18 1.25
CA ALA A 139 -6.23 4.99 1.72
C ALA A 139 -5.28 3.81 2.00
N LEU A 140 -4.26 3.59 1.16
CA LEU A 140 -3.26 2.54 1.34
C LEU A 140 -2.53 2.70 2.69
N ALA A 141 -2.03 3.90 2.97
CA ALA A 141 -1.32 4.19 4.23
C ALA A 141 -2.24 4.05 5.45
N LEU A 142 -3.49 4.51 5.34
CA LEU A 142 -4.49 4.40 6.41
C LEU A 142 -4.91 2.94 6.66
N LEU A 143 -5.16 2.17 5.61
CA LEU A 143 -5.54 0.75 5.69
C LEU A 143 -4.42 -0.09 6.27
N ALA A 144 -3.17 0.10 5.81
CA ALA A 144 -2.01 -0.60 6.36
C ALA A 144 -1.84 -0.30 7.85
N SER A 145 -1.99 0.97 8.25
CA SER A 145 -1.92 1.39 9.66
C SER A 145 -3.06 0.82 10.50
N GLY A 146 -4.29 0.85 9.99
CA GLY A 146 -5.49 0.37 10.68
C GLY A 146 -5.50 -1.15 10.85
N LEU A 147 -5.18 -1.92 9.81
CA LEU A 147 -5.07 -3.38 9.90
C LEU A 147 -3.95 -3.77 10.87
N ALA A 148 -2.77 -3.14 10.78
CA ALA A 148 -1.66 -3.44 11.67
C ALA A 148 -2.01 -3.22 13.15
N THR A 149 -2.89 -2.25 13.46
CA THR A 149 -3.37 -2.05 14.84
C THR A 149 -4.43 -3.05 15.29
N ARG A 150 -5.24 -3.60 14.39
CA ARG A 150 -6.31 -4.56 14.71
C ARG A 150 -5.79 -5.96 15.04
N PHE A 151 -4.67 -6.35 14.44
CA PHE A 151 -4.04 -7.66 14.71
C PHE A 151 -3.22 -7.69 16.00
N ILE A 152 -2.95 -6.54 16.62
CA ILE A 152 -2.37 -6.45 17.95
C ILE A 152 -3.55 -6.38 18.92
N GLY A 153 -3.97 -7.52 19.49
CA GLY A 153 -5.03 -7.55 20.50
C GLY A 153 -4.78 -6.59 21.68
N PRO A 154 -5.82 -6.27 22.49
CA PRO A 154 -5.69 -5.35 23.62
C PRO A 154 -4.51 -5.77 24.51
N ARG A 155 -3.62 -4.80 24.75
CA ARG A 155 -2.43 -4.96 25.60
C ARG A 155 -2.82 -5.27 27.04
#